data_AF-A0A8S4C4B4-F1
#
_entry.id   AF-A0A8S4C4B4-F1
#
_cell.length_a   1.000
_cell.length_b   1.000
_cell.length_c   1.000
_cell.angle_alpha   90.00
_cell.angle_beta   90.00
_cell.angle_gamma   90.00
#
_symmetry.space_group_name_H-M   'P 1'
#
loop_
_entity.id
_entity.type
_entity.pdbx_description
1 polymer ?
#
loop_
_entity_poly.entity_id
_entity_poly.type
_entity_poly.pdbx_seq_one_letter_code
_entity_poly.pdbx_strand_id
1 'polypeptide(L)' 'MHLYFVVRDVIISYLYGNSPQVAVEMGRANIPTEYQPSFVELETQLQKKSE' A
#
# COMPACT_ATOMS: atom_id res chain seq x y z
N MET A 1 12.64 11.53 0.03
CA MET A 1 12.54 11.23 -1.41
C MET A 1 11.81 9.91 -1.69
N HIS A 2 12.11 8.79 -1.00
CA HIS A 2 11.50 7.48 -1.31
C HIS A 2 9.97 7.39 -1.09
N LEU A 3 9.44 7.96 0.01
CA LEU A 3 8.00 7.96 0.29
C LEU A 3 7.19 8.68 -0.81
N TYR A 4 7.74 9.76 -1.37
CA TYR A 4 7.09 10.52 -2.45
C TYR A 4 6.84 9.64 -3.68
N PHE A 5 7.78 8.76 -4.04
CA PHE A 5 7.60 7.87 -5.19
C PHE A 5 6.47 6.86 -4.95
N VAL A 6 6.39 6.28 -3.75
CA VAL A 6 5.28 5.38 -3.39
C VAL A 6 3.93 6.11 -3.48
N VAL A 7 3.81 7.29 -2.87
CA VAL A 7 2.56 8.07 -2.89
C VAL A 7 2.20 8.50 -4.31
N ARG A 8 3.17 8.96 -5.10
CA ARG A 8 2.97 9.35 -6.49
C ARG A 8 2.48 8.17 -7.32
N ASP A 9 3.08 7.00 -7.16
CA ASP A 9 2.75 5.83 -7.97
C ASP A 9 1.34 5.29 -7.63
N VAL A 10 0.92 5.37 -6.35
CA VAL A 10 -0.47 5.08 -5.94
C VAL A 10 -1.44 6.05 -6.61
N ILE A 11 -1.18 7.36 -6.55
CA ILE A 11 -2.07 8.38 -7.13
C ILE A 11 -2.15 8.23 -8.65
N ILE A 12 -1.02 8.04 -9.32
CA ILE A 12 -0.96 7.82 -10.77
C ILE A 12 -1.76 6.56 -11.15
N SER A 13 -1.54 5.45 -10.45
CA SER A 13 -2.24 4.19 -10.71
C SER A 13 -3.76 4.32 -10.55
N TYR A 14 -4.21 5.05 -9.52
CA TYR A 14 -5.62 5.33 -9.32
C TYR A 14 -6.21 6.21 -10.44
N LEU A 15 -5.49 7.24 -10.89
CA LEU A 15 -5.91 8.10 -11.99
C LEU A 15 -5.99 7.37 -13.34
N TYR A 16 -5.25 6.28 -13.53
CA TYR A 16 -5.39 5.38 -14.69
C TYR A 16 -6.62 4.47 -14.63
N GLY A 17 -7.43 4.54 -13.57
CA GLY A 17 -8.68 3.79 -13.44
C GLY A 17 -8.58 2.47 -12.67
N ASN A 18 -7.46 2.21 -12.00
CA ASN A 18 -7.36 1.07 -11.09
C ASN A 18 -8.23 1.28 -9.84
N SER A 19 -8.77 0.20 -9.29
CA SER A 19 -9.47 0.29 -8.00
C SER A 19 -8.51 0.75 -6.90
N PRO A 20 -8.99 1.41 -5.83
CA PRO A 20 -8.12 1.87 -4.73
C PRO A 20 -7.20 0.78 -4.18
N GLN A 21 -7.73 -0.45 -4.02
CA GLN A 21 -6.96 -1.58 -3.52
C GLN A 21 -5.82 -1.97 -4.47
N VAL A 22 -6.07 -2.02 -5.77
CA VAL A 22 -5.05 -2.31 -6.79
C VAL A 22 -4.00 -1.19 -6.85
N ALA A 23 -4.43 0.08 -6.77
CA ALA A 23 -3.53 1.22 -6.77
C ALA A 23 -2.59 1.23 -5.56
N VAL A 24 -3.09 0.90 -4.36
CA VAL A 24 -2.27 0.76 -3.14
C VAL A 24 -1.27 -0.39 -3.28
N GLU A 25 -1.69 -1.52 -3.84
CA GLU A 25 -0.81 -2.69 -4.02
C GLU A 25 0.34 -2.41 -5.00
N MET A 26 0.08 -1.64 -6.07
CA MET A 26 1.13 -1.17 -6.97
C MET A 26 2.15 -0.29 -6.24
N GLY A 27 1.70 0.60 -5.34
CA GLY A 27 2.61 1.37 -4.50
C GLY A 27 3.40 0.49 -3.53
N ARG A 28 2.77 -0.54 -2.96
CA ARG A 28 3.39 -1.49 -2.03
C ARG A 28 4.53 -2.28 -2.68
N ALA A 29 4.40 -2.61 -3.97
CA ALA A 29 5.44 -3.30 -4.73
C ALA A 29 6.78 -2.53 -4.79
N ASN A 30 6.77 -1.21 -4.61
CA ASN A 30 7.98 -0.37 -4.56
C ASN A 30 8.64 -0.31 -3.17
N ILE A 31 8.03 -0.91 -2.14
CA ILE A 31 8.58 -0.96 -0.78
C ILE A 31 9.46 -2.21 -0.67
N PRO A 32 10.72 -2.11 -0.20
CA PRO A 32 11.56 -3.30 0.01
C PRO A 32 10.87 -4.31 0.93
N THR A 33 11.03 -5.61 0.65
CA THR A 33 10.32 -6.71 1.34
C THR A 33 10.47 -6.66 2.86
N GLU A 34 11.64 -6.27 3.36
CA GLU A 34 11.92 -6.13 4.80
C GLU A 34 11.08 -5.04 5.51
N TYR A 35 10.52 -4.10 4.76
CA TYR A 35 9.65 -3.03 5.26
C TYR A 35 8.18 -3.22 4.87
N GLN A 36 7.86 -4.25 4.10
CA GLN A 36 6.47 -4.61 3.82
C GLN A 36 5.89 -5.33 5.05
N PRO A 37 4.74 -4.89 5.58
CA PRO A 37 4.09 -5.64 6.64
C PRO A 37 3.70 -7.02 6.12
N SER A 38 3.93 -8.05 6.94
CA SER A 38 3.43 -9.38 6.64
C SER A 38 1.90 -9.40 6.64
N PHE A 39 1.30 -10.38 5.93
CA PHE A 39 -0.15 -10.57 5.95
C PHE A 39 -0.70 -10.65 7.38
N VAL A 40 0.00 -11.36 8.28
CA VAL A 40 -0.39 -11.52 9.69
C VAL A 40 -0.39 -10.18 10.44
N GLU A 41 0.64 -9.37 10.24
CA GLU A 41 0.72 -8.04 10.85
C GLU A 41 -0.38 -7.12 10.32
N LEU A 42 -0.66 -7.15 9.02
CA LEU A 42 -1.73 -6.36 8.41
C LEU A 42 -3.09 -6.72 9.00
N GLU A 43 -3.46 -8.00 9.00
CA GLU A 43 -4.74 -8.49 9.52
C GLU A 43 -4.92 -8.15 11.00
N THR A 44 -3.86 -8.31 11.80
CA THR A 44 -3.87 -7.97 13.23
C THR A 44 -4.16 -6.48 13.44
N GLN A 45 -3.61 -5.59 12.61
CA GLN A 45 -3.84 -4.14 12.73
C GLN A 45 -5.23 -3.74 12.22
N LEU A 46 -5.74 -4.39 11.17
CA LEU A 46 -7.09 -4.14 10.67
C LEU A 46 -8.16 -4.57 11.69
N GLN A 47 -7.96 -5.68 12.39
CA GLN A 47 -8.84 -6.12 13.47
C GLN A 47 -8.85 -5.12 14.64
N LYS A 48 -7.68 -4.60 15.04
CA LYS A 48 -7.58 -3.57 16.10
C LYS A 48 -8.30 -2.27 15.80
N LYS A 49 -8.47 -1.90 14.53
CA LYS A 49 -9.17 -0.67 14.13
C LYS A 49 -10.70 -0.76 14.30
N SER A 50 -11.21 -1.96 14.55
CA SER A 50 -12.65 -2.25 14.66
C SER A 50 -13.16 -2.31 16.10
N GLU A 51 -12.30 -2.01 17.08
CA GLU A 51 -12.60 -1.82 18.52
C GLU A 51 -12.54 -0.33 18.88
#